data_AF-A0A3B8WC76-F1
#
_entry.id   AF-A0A3B8WC76-F1
#
_cell.length_a   1.000
_cell.length_b   1.000
_cell.length_c   1.000
_cell.angle_alpha   90.00
_cell.angle_beta   90.00
_cell.angle_gamma   90.00
#
_symmetry.space_group_name_H-M   'P 1'
#
loop_
_entity.id
_entity.type
_entity.pdbx_description
1 polymer ?
#
loop_
_entity_poly.entity_id
_entity_poly.type
_entity_poly.pdbx_seq_one_letter_code
_entity_poly.pdbx_strand_id
1 'polypeptide(L)'
;MHPTIGQYVLSFIAVAGTAIGISLSANAAESTRFERGAKVYSQQCAACHQAQGQGIPGSFPPQKNHTAELYNATDGIGGRQYLGHVLQYGLTGSIEVGGTAYNGNMPAWGGALTNQQIADVLNYVLTAFGNEQRLAGEFQPYTAEEIKAIAGQNLSGKDVYQLRQAVLGQSVAPSREGPTARSAPELSLENAIRDPLYVAVQNSGIVRALPSKQAWPGVAGAHYDALSPDGSRLMVSGFKTGNVYVLDTANGDVMASVAI
;
A
#
# COMPACT_ATOMS: atom_id res chain seq x y z
N MET A 1 50.09 -63.37 -35.88
CA MET A 1 48.85 -62.68 -36.26
C MET A 1 47.70 -63.67 -36.10
N HIS A 2 46.96 -63.58 -35.00
CA HIS A 2 45.72 -64.32 -34.73
C HIS A 2 44.83 -63.42 -33.86
N PRO A 3 43.61 -63.05 -34.27
CA PRO A 3 42.73 -62.21 -33.47
C PRO A 3 41.76 -63.04 -32.59
N THR A 4 41.75 -62.64 -31.32
CA THR A 4 40.61 -62.40 -30.40
C THR A 4 39.44 -63.36 -30.29
N ILE A 5 39.32 -63.89 -29.07
CA ILE A 5 38.11 -64.37 -28.39
C ILE A 5 37.21 -63.17 -28.06
N GLY A 6 35.91 -63.27 -28.33
CA GLY A 6 34.91 -62.29 -27.91
C GLY A 6 33.56 -62.97 -27.64
N GLN A 7 33.21 -63.11 -26.37
CA GLN A 7 31.99 -63.73 -25.87
C GLN A 7 31.12 -62.69 -25.14
N TYR A 8 29.81 -62.80 -25.40
CA TYR A 8 28.65 -62.44 -24.59
C TYR A 8 28.32 -60.98 -24.19
N VAL A 9 27.29 -60.46 -24.89
CA VAL A 9 25.97 -59.97 -24.42
C VAL A 9 25.93 -59.11 -23.14
N LEU A 10 25.38 -57.90 -23.27
CA LEU A 10 24.37 -57.35 -22.34
C LEU A 10 23.65 -56.15 -22.99
N SER A 11 22.38 -56.35 -23.32
CA SER A 11 21.44 -55.32 -23.75
C SER A 11 21.13 -54.37 -22.60
N PHE A 12 21.38 -53.08 -22.76
CA PHE A 12 20.84 -52.04 -21.89
C PHE A 12 19.61 -51.42 -22.53
N ILE A 13 18.45 -51.68 -21.91
CA ILE A 13 17.20 -50.96 -22.15
C ILE A 13 17.37 -49.56 -21.54
N ALA A 14 17.39 -48.52 -22.37
CA ALA A 14 17.27 -47.15 -21.92
C ALA A 14 15.80 -46.88 -21.55
N VAL A 15 15.50 -46.85 -20.26
CA VAL A 15 14.21 -46.34 -19.76
C VAL A 15 14.27 -44.81 -19.82
N ALA A 16 13.64 -44.23 -20.83
CA ALA A 16 13.30 -42.82 -20.85
C ALA A 16 12.17 -42.58 -19.83
N GLY A 17 12.54 -42.28 -18.58
CA GLY A 17 11.62 -41.92 -17.51
C GLY A 17 11.31 -40.43 -17.53
N THR A 18 10.08 -40.11 -17.92
CA THR A 18 9.42 -38.80 -17.95
C THR A 18 9.56 -37.94 -16.68
N ALA A 19 10.14 -36.75 -16.83
CA ALA A 19 9.98 -35.62 -15.91
C ALA A 19 9.18 -34.50 -16.60
N ILE A 20 7.86 -34.68 -16.78
CA ILE A 20 6.96 -33.68 -17.42
C ILE A 20 5.77 -33.31 -16.50
N GLY A 21 5.81 -33.67 -15.21
CA GLY A 21 4.65 -33.51 -14.31
C GLY A 21 4.58 -32.23 -13.48
N ILE A 22 5.66 -31.47 -13.34
CA ILE A 22 5.75 -30.38 -12.33
C ILE A 22 5.49 -28.99 -12.93
N SER A 23 5.79 -28.78 -14.21
CA SER A 23 5.78 -27.43 -14.81
C SER A 23 4.38 -26.90 -15.17
N LEU A 24 3.37 -27.75 -15.35
CA LEU A 24 2.05 -27.30 -15.80
C LEU A 24 1.25 -26.61 -14.67
N SER A 25 1.38 -27.09 -13.44
CA SER A 25 0.64 -26.58 -12.28
C SER A 25 1.19 -25.25 -11.76
N ALA A 26 2.51 -25.03 -11.85
CA ALA A 26 3.14 -23.78 -11.46
C ALA A 26 2.70 -22.62 -12.38
N ASN A 27 2.70 -22.83 -13.70
CA ASN A 27 2.27 -21.83 -14.68
C ASN A 27 0.78 -21.49 -14.56
N ALA A 28 -0.07 -22.45 -14.20
CA ALA A 28 -1.49 -22.21 -13.93
C ALA A 28 -1.71 -21.39 -12.64
N ALA A 29 -0.94 -21.67 -11.58
CA ALA A 29 -1.00 -20.90 -10.35
C ALA A 29 -0.48 -19.45 -10.53
N GLU A 30 0.55 -19.25 -11.34
CA GLU A 30 1.07 -17.92 -11.67
C GLU A 30 0.12 -17.11 -12.56
N SER A 31 -0.44 -17.71 -13.62
CA SER A 31 -1.41 -17.04 -14.49
C SER A 31 -2.65 -16.59 -13.73
N THR A 32 -3.21 -17.46 -12.88
CA THR A 32 -4.37 -17.09 -12.04
C THR A 32 -4.04 -15.98 -11.04
N ARG A 33 -2.82 -15.96 -10.46
CA ARG A 33 -2.36 -14.87 -9.59
C ARG A 33 -2.24 -13.55 -10.35
N PHE A 34 -1.63 -13.58 -11.54
CA PHE A 34 -1.47 -12.40 -12.38
C PHE A 34 -2.82 -11.79 -12.76
N GLU A 35 -3.80 -12.61 -13.16
CA GLU A 35 -5.15 -12.16 -13.50
C GLU A 35 -5.88 -11.52 -12.31
N ARG A 36 -5.79 -12.14 -11.12
CA ARG A 36 -6.39 -11.56 -9.90
C ARG A 36 -5.74 -10.22 -9.54
N GLY A 37 -4.42 -10.12 -9.63
CA GLY A 37 -3.69 -8.89 -9.37
C GLY A 37 -4.01 -7.79 -10.37
N ALA A 38 -4.08 -8.13 -11.67
CA ALA A 38 -4.47 -7.22 -12.73
C ALA A 38 -5.88 -6.65 -12.51
N LYS A 39 -6.83 -7.49 -12.07
CA LYS A 39 -8.18 -7.07 -11.73
C LYS A 39 -8.18 -6.04 -10.60
N VAL A 40 -7.48 -6.33 -9.50
CA VAL A 40 -7.36 -5.37 -8.37
C VAL A 40 -6.72 -4.05 -8.84
N TYR A 41 -5.64 -4.12 -9.60
CA TYR A 41 -4.97 -2.94 -10.14
C TYR A 41 -5.90 -2.06 -10.98
N SER A 42 -6.64 -2.68 -11.91
CA SER A 42 -7.56 -1.97 -12.80
C SER A 42 -8.68 -1.25 -12.03
N GLN A 43 -9.15 -1.83 -10.93
CA GLN A 43 -10.27 -1.31 -10.16
C GLN A 43 -9.84 -0.23 -9.14
N GLN A 44 -8.65 -0.38 -8.55
CA GLN A 44 -8.26 0.41 -7.38
C GLN A 44 -7.07 1.34 -7.63
N CYS A 45 -6.19 1.01 -8.58
CA CYS A 45 -4.88 1.66 -8.73
C CYS A 45 -4.76 2.46 -10.04
N ALA A 46 -5.37 1.95 -11.12
CA ALA A 46 -5.19 2.48 -12.47
C ALA A 46 -5.74 3.90 -12.66
N ALA A 47 -6.71 4.33 -11.85
CA ALA A 47 -7.22 5.71 -11.91
C ALA A 47 -6.11 6.75 -11.63
N CYS A 48 -5.17 6.43 -10.74
CA CYS A 48 -4.08 7.33 -10.36
C CYS A 48 -2.77 6.93 -11.05
N HIS A 49 -2.36 5.67 -10.94
CA HIS A 49 -1.10 5.16 -11.49
C HIS A 49 -1.14 4.86 -12.99
N GLN A 50 -2.31 5.05 -13.63
CA GLN A 50 -2.58 4.80 -15.03
C GLN A 50 -2.54 3.32 -15.43
N ALA A 51 -3.23 2.95 -16.50
CA ALA A 51 -3.40 1.54 -16.89
C ALA A 51 -2.08 0.81 -17.20
N GLN A 52 -1.02 1.52 -17.60
CA GLN A 52 0.30 0.95 -17.90
C GLN A 52 1.36 1.33 -16.83
N GLY A 53 0.92 1.76 -15.65
CA GLY A 53 1.80 2.12 -14.55
C GLY A 53 2.64 3.38 -14.78
N GLN A 54 2.33 4.19 -15.81
CA GLN A 54 3.11 5.37 -16.15
C GLN A 54 2.89 6.57 -15.21
N GLY A 55 1.86 6.53 -14.37
CA GLY A 55 1.50 7.65 -13.51
C GLY A 55 1.12 8.92 -14.27
N ILE A 56 1.01 10.03 -13.54
CA ILE A 56 0.81 11.38 -14.07
C ILE A 56 1.92 12.25 -13.46
N PRO A 57 2.91 12.71 -14.24
CA PRO A 57 4.03 13.51 -13.73
C PRO A 57 3.56 14.68 -12.85
N GLY A 58 4.17 14.82 -11.68
CA GLY A 58 3.84 15.85 -10.68
C GLY A 58 2.57 15.58 -9.85
N SER A 59 1.77 14.57 -10.18
CA SER A 59 0.54 14.21 -9.45
C SER A 59 0.58 12.79 -8.87
N PHE A 60 0.83 11.78 -9.70
CA PHE A 60 0.86 10.38 -9.30
C PHE A 60 2.12 9.70 -9.83
N PRO A 61 2.96 9.10 -8.96
CA PRO A 61 4.23 8.53 -9.38
C PRO A 61 4.03 7.29 -10.28
N PRO A 62 4.97 7.04 -11.22
CA PRO A 62 4.95 5.83 -12.01
C PRO A 62 5.25 4.60 -11.13
N GLN A 63 4.58 3.49 -11.45
CA GLN A 63 4.94 2.14 -10.99
C GLN A 63 5.85 1.44 -12.00
N LYS A 64 5.70 1.78 -13.29
CA LYS A 64 6.53 1.28 -14.38
C LYS A 64 8.01 1.58 -14.12
N ASN A 65 8.84 0.54 -14.16
CA ASN A 65 10.29 0.55 -13.88
C ASN A 65 10.70 0.96 -12.46
N HIS A 66 9.85 1.61 -11.67
CA HIS A 66 10.18 2.13 -10.35
C HIS A 66 9.90 1.13 -9.22
N THR A 67 8.81 0.36 -9.29
CA THR A 67 8.47 -0.55 -8.17
C THR A 67 9.53 -1.63 -7.97
N ALA A 68 10.18 -2.09 -9.05
CA ALA A 68 11.29 -3.04 -8.98
C ALA A 68 12.53 -2.46 -8.28
N GLU A 69 12.83 -1.17 -8.46
CA GLU A 69 13.92 -0.48 -7.76
C GLU A 69 13.68 -0.50 -6.24
N LEU A 70 12.47 -0.15 -5.83
CA LEU A 70 12.06 -0.21 -4.42
C LEU A 70 12.13 -1.65 -3.90
N TYR A 71 11.65 -2.63 -4.67
CA TYR A 71 11.69 -4.04 -4.27
C TYR A 71 13.11 -4.55 -3.99
N ASN A 72 14.07 -4.15 -4.83
CA ASN A 72 15.47 -4.58 -4.75
C ASN A 72 16.25 -3.96 -3.59
N ALA A 73 15.72 -2.91 -2.96
CA ALA A 73 16.40 -2.23 -1.87
C ALA A 73 16.53 -3.14 -0.64
N THR A 74 17.74 -3.21 -0.07
CA THR A 74 18.04 -4.04 1.10
C THR A 74 18.22 -3.25 2.39
N ASP A 75 18.33 -1.93 2.29
CA ASP A 75 18.53 -1.04 3.44
C ASP A 75 17.24 -0.90 4.28
N GLY A 76 17.40 -0.46 5.53
CA GLY A 76 16.30 -0.26 6.46
C GLY A 76 15.53 -1.55 6.73
N ILE A 77 14.21 -1.51 6.53
CA ILE A 77 13.32 -2.69 6.66
C ILE A 77 13.32 -3.59 5.41
N GLY A 78 14.06 -3.20 4.37
CA GLY A 78 14.03 -3.82 3.06
C GLY A 78 12.83 -3.39 2.22
N GLY A 79 13.06 -3.34 0.91
CA GLY A 79 12.11 -2.93 -0.12
C GLY A 79 10.83 -3.73 -0.14
N ARG A 80 10.96 -5.05 0.05
CA ARG A 80 9.84 -5.97 0.09
C ARG A 80 8.86 -5.65 1.23
N GLN A 81 9.38 -5.45 2.45
CA GLN A 81 8.53 -5.06 3.56
C GLN A 81 7.92 -3.68 3.31
N TYR A 82 8.72 -2.73 2.82
CA TYR A 82 8.25 -1.38 2.54
C TYR A 82 7.07 -1.33 1.57
N LEU A 83 7.10 -2.06 0.46
CA LEU A 83 5.99 -2.09 -0.51
C LEU A 83 4.69 -2.63 0.12
N GLY A 84 4.79 -3.63 1.01
CA GLY A 84 3.65 -4.10 1.80
C GLY A 84 3.10 -3.01 2.73
N HIS A 85 3.96 -2.23 3.38
CA HIS A 85 3.56 -1.11 4.23
C HIS A 85 2.86 0.01 3.45
N VAL A 86 3.32 0.31 2.23
CA VAL A 86 2.70 1.31 1.35
C VAL A 86 1.24 0.96 1.07
N LEU A 87 0.93 -0.30 0.75
CA LEU A 87 -0.46 -0.70 0.53
C LEU A 87 -1.26 -0.81 1.82
N GLN A 88 -0.66 -1.31 2.90
CA GLN A 88 -1.37 -1.51 4.15
C GLN A 88 -1.75 -0.18 4.82
N TYR A 89 -0.85 0.81 4.81
CA TYR A 89 -0.95 2.04 5.61
C TYR A 89 -0.97 3.33 4.77
N GLY A 90 -0.81 3.23 3.45
CA GLY A 90 -0.72 4.38 2.56
C GLY A 90 0.65 5.06 2.61
N LEU A 91 0.76 6.19 1.93
CA LEU A 91 1.98 7.00 1.88
C LEU A 91 1.61 8.48 1.76
N THR A 92 2.12 9.30 2.68
CA THR A 92 1.88 10.75 2.68
C THR A 92 3.20 11.47 2.80
N GLY A 93 3.53 12.30 1.82
CA GLY A 93 4.74 13.12 1.86
C GLY A 93 5.28 13.44 0.47
N SER A 94 6.32 14.28 0.46
CA SER A 94 7.03 14.67 -0.76
C SER A 94 8.07 13.62 -1.13
N ILE A 95 7.87 12.90 -2.23
CA ILE A 95 8.82 11.93 -2.76
C ILE A 95 9.36 12.39 -4.11
N GLU A 96 10.52 11.87 -4.47
CA GLU A 96 11.07 12.00 -5.82
C GLU A 96 11.12 10.61 -6.49
N VAL A 97 10.71 10.57 -7.75
CA VAL A 97 10.78 9.37 -8.60
C VAL A 97 11.27 9.81 -9.97
N GLY A 98 12.45 9.33 -10.38
CA GLY A 98 13.06 9.67 -11.67
C GLY A 98 13.26 11.17 -11.88
N GLY A 99 13.67 11.93 -10.85
CA GLY A 99 13.88 13.38 -10.93
C GLY A 99 12.61 14.23 -10.89
N THR A 100 11.44 13.62 -10.76
CA THR A 100 10.16 14.34 -10.64
C THR A 100 9.66 14.29 -9.20
N ALA A 101 9.30 15.45 -8.65
CA ALA A 101 8.72 15.55 -7.32
C ALA A 101 7.22 15.23 -7.33
N TYR A 102 6.76 14.53 -6.31
CA TYR A 102 5.35 14.20 -6.06
C TYR A 102 5.05 14.49 -4.59
N ASN A 103 4.06 15.33 -4.33
CA ASN A 103 3.61 15.60 -2.97
C ASN A 103 2.11 15.29 -2.88
N GLY A 104 1.81 14.08 -2.44
CA GLY A 104 0.46 13.55 -2.45
C GLY A 104 0.17 12.63 -1.27
N ASN A 105 -1.04 12.09 -1.28
CA ASN A 105 -1.53 11.14 -0.29
C ASN A 105 -2.03 9.88 -1.01
N MET A 106 -1.26 8.80 -0.94
CA MET A 106 -1.71 7.48 -1.37
C MET A 106 -2.55 6.85 -0.25
N PRO A 107 -3.80 6.44 -0.52
CA PRO A 107 -4.68 5.90 0.51
C PRO A 107 -4.17 4.56 1.04
N ALA A 108 -4.50 4.30 2.31
CA ALA A 108 -4.30 2.99 2.92
C ALA A 108 -5.37 2.00 2.45
N TRP A 109 -4.95 0.84 1.96
CA TRP A 109 -5.84 -0.23 1.51
C TRP A 109 -6.04 -1.32 2.57
N GLY A 110 -5.30 -1.28 3.67
CA GLY A 110 -5.54 -2.11 4.84
C GLY A 110 -6.98 -2.03 5.31
N GLY A 111 -7.63 -3.20 5.42
CA GLY A 111 -9.03 -3.34 5.82
C GLY A 111 -10.05 -3.07 4.70
N ALA A 112 -9.66 -2.43 3.59
CA ALA A 112 -10.50 -2.30 2.39
C ALA A 112 -10.25 -3.45 1.41
N LEU A 113 -8.99 -3.90 1.29
CA LEU A 113 -8.59 -5.08 0.55
C LEU A 113 -8.22 -6.20 1.52
N THR A 114 -8.50 -7.44 1.11
CA THR A 114 -7.99 -8.63 1.79
C THR A 114 -6.48 -8.75 1.60
N ASN A 115 -5.81 -9.45 2.53
CA ASN A 115 -4.37 -9.72 2.43
C ASN A 115 -3.99 -10.42 1.11
N GLN A 116 -4.86 -11.31 0.61
CA GLN A 116 -4.66 -11.95 -0.68
C GLN A 116 -4.72 -10.97 -1.85
N GLN A 117 -5.68 -10.02 -1.84
CA GLN A 117 -5.77 -9.00 -2.89
C GLN A 117 -4.55 -8.06 -2.89
N ILE A 118 -4.05 -7.69 -1.71
CA ILE A 118 -2.82 -6.89 -1.56
C ILE A 118 -1.61 -7.67 -2.10
N ALA A 119 -1.48 -8.95 -1.76
CA ALA A 119 -0.42 -9.81 -2.29
C ALA A 119 -0.51 -9.94 -3.81
N ASP A 120 -1.71 -10.23 -4.35
CA ASP A 120 -1.95 -10.38 -5.78
C ASP A 120 -1.61 -9.09 -6.56
N VAL A 121 -2.00 -7.90 -6.06
CA VAL A 121 -1.71 -6.64 -6.76
C VAL A 121 -0.23 -6.26 -6.70
N LEU A 122 0.47 -6.53 -5.60
CA LEU A 122 1.93 -6.35 -5.53
C LEU A 122 2.64 -7.25 -6.54
N ASN A 123 2.22 -8.52 -6.60
CA ASN A 123 2.77 -9.48 -7.55
C ASN A 123 2.56 -9.05 -9.00
N TYR A 124 1.35 -8.56 -9.32
CA TYR A 124 1.06 -8.02 -10.65
C TYR A 124 1.92 -6.80 -10.97
N VAL A 125 2.00 -5.80 -10.09
CA VAL A 125 2.80 -4.58 -10.35
C VAL A 125 4.28 -4.91 -10.53
N LEU A 126 4.83 -5.86 -9.77
CA LEU A 126 6.24 -6.26 -9.87
C LEU A 126 6.55 -7.11 -11.10
N THR A 127 5.55 -7.78 -11.67
CA THR A 127 5.70 -8.62 -12.87
C THR A 127 5.01 -8.05 -14.12
N ALA A 128 4.63 -6.77 -14.06
CA ALA A 128 4.06 -6.02 -15.17
C ALA A 128 4.89 -4.77 -15.46
N PHE A 129 4.55 -4.11 -16.57
CA PHE A 129 5.13 -2.83 -16.98
C PHE A 129 6.65 -2.86 -17.24
N GLY A 130 7.25 -4.04 -17.37
CA GLY A 130 8.70 -4.21 -17.53
C GLY A 130 9.45 -4.27 -16.20
N ASN A 131 8.75 -4.33 -15.07
CA ASN A 131 9.37 -4.49 -13.75
C ASN A 131 10.01 -5.87 -13.59
N GLU A 132 9.45 -6.91 -14.20
CA GLU A 132 9.95 -8.29 -14.16
C GLU A 132 11.40 -8.40 -14.64
N GLN A 133 11.81 -7.55 -15.57
CA GLN A 133 13.17 -7.51 -16.14
C GLN A 133 14.18 -6.79 -15.24
N ARG A 134 13.70 -6.11 -14.19
CA ARG A 134 14.50 -5.27 -13.30
C ARG A 134 14.60 -5.84 -11.89
N LEU A 135 13.88 -6.92 -11.59
CA LEU A 135 13.96 -7.59 -10.29
C LEU A 135 15.34 -8.23 -10.12
N ALA A 136 15.95 -8.01 -8.96
CA ALA A 136 17.22 -8.62 -8.62
C ALA A 136 16.98 -10.06 -8.15
N GLY A 137 17.66 -11.01 -8.81
CA GLY A 137 17.55 -12.43 -8.48
C GLY A 137 16.21 -13.05 -8.87
N GLU A 138 15.91 -14.21 -8.28
CA GLU A 138 14.66 -14.91 -8.51
C GLU A 138 13.50 -14.18 -7.80
N PHE A 139 12.46 -13.83 -8.56
CA PHE A 139 11.27 -13.18 -8.01
C PHE A 139 10.60 -14.08 -6.96
N GLN A 140 10.43 -13.55 -5.75
CA GLN A 140 9.69 -14.21 -4.70
C GLN A 140 8.29 -13.60 -4.65
N PRO A 141 7.21 -14.33 -4.97
CA PRO A 141 5.87 -13.77 -4.91
C PRO A 141 5.42 -13.47 -3.48
N TYR A 142 4.71 -12.37 -3.25
CA TYR A 142 4.02 -12.09 -1.99
C TYR A 142 2.93 -13.12 -1.72
N THR A 143 2.78 -13.47 -0.44
CA THR A 143 1.71 -14.34 0.07
C THR A 143 0.75 -13.55 0.97
N ALA A 144 -0.47 -14.07 1.16
CA ALA A 144 -1.43 -13.45 2.07
C ALA A 144 -0.94 -13.47 3.52
N GLU A 145 -0.18 -14.50 3.91
CA GLU A 145 0.40 -14.66 5.24
C GLU A 145 1.46 -13.60 5.51
N GLU A 146 2.29 -13.28 4.52
CA GLU A 146 3.28 -12.21 4.61
C GLU A 146 2.59 -10.84 4.80
N ILE A 147 1.58 -10.55 3.98
CA ILE A 147 0.82 -9.30 4.13
C ILE A 147 0.12 -9.24 5.50
N LYS A 148 -0.42 -10.36 5.98
CA LYS A 148 -1.02 -10.44 7.31
C LYS A 148 -0.01 -10.10 8.41
N ALA A 149 1.23 -10.56 8.29
CA ALA A 149 2.28 -10.25 9.27
C ALA A 149 2.64 -8.75 9.26
N ILE A 150 2.58 -8.09 8.09
CA ILE A 150 2.80 -6.65 7.96
C ILE A 150 1.66 -5.83 8.59
N ALA A 151 0.41 -6.32 8.51
CA ALA A 151 -0.80 -5.62 8.95
C ALA A 151 -0.96 -5.40 10.47
N GLY A 152 -0.07 -5.94 11.30
CA GLY A 152 -0.14 -5.86 12.77
C GLY A 152 0.41 -4.58 13.40
N GLN A 153 0.76 -3.57 12.61
CA GLN A 153 1.42 -2.35 13.09
C GLN A 153 0.46 -1.15 13.08
N ASN A 154 0.75 -0.15 13.90
CA ASN A 154 0.00 1.11 13.92
C ASN A 154 0.83 2.22 13.26
N LEU A 155 0.87 2.21 11.93
CA LEU A 155 1.63 3.17 11.14
C LEU A 155 0.70 4.09 10.36
N SER A 156 1.08 5.36 10.28
CA SER A 156 0.48 6.35 9.40
C SER A 156 1.22 6.44 8.07
N GLY A 157 0.60 7.05 7.05
CA GLY A 157 1.26 7.31 5.77
C GLY A 157 2.53 8.18 5.90
N LYS A 158 2.66 8.98 6.96
CA LYS A 158 3.89 9.72 7.26
C LYS A 158 4.99 8.83 7.82
N ASP A 159 4.65 7.83 8.63
CA ASP A 159 5.62 6.85 9.13
C ASP A 159 6.16 6.01 7.97
N VAL A 160 5.28 5.61 7.04
CA VAL A 160 5.69 4.94 5.80
C VAL A 160 6.60 5.83 4.95
N TYR A 161 6.36 7.15 4.91
CA TYR A 161 7.29 8.07 4.26
C TYR A 161 8.69 8.05 4.89
N GLN A 162 8.80 7.97 6.22
CA GLN A 162 10.10 7.84 6.89
C GLN A 162 10.78 6.49 6.57
N LEU A 163 10.00 5.41 6.53
CA LEU A 163 10.51 4.09 6.11
C LEU A 163 11.10 4.14 4.70
N ARG A 164 10.46 4.89 3.77
CA ARG A 164 10.99 5.08 2.41
C ARG A 164 12.38 5.69 2.39
N GLN A 165 12.64 6.70 3.22
CA GLN A 165 13.95 7.35 3.28
C GLN A 165 15.03 6.35 3.67
N ALA A 166 14.76 5.54 4.70
CA ALA A 166 15.66 4.49 5.16
C ALA A 166 15.93 3.42 4.09
N VAL A 167 14.89 3.03 3.33
CA VAL A 167 15.01 2.03 2.25
C VAL A 167 15.86 2.53 1.09
N LEU A 168 15.84 3.83 0.79
CA LEU A 168 16.63 4.42 -0.29
C LEU A 168 18.05 4.80 0.13
N GLY A 169 18.50 4.40 1.33
CA GLY A 169 19.79 4.82 1.89
C GLY A 169 19.91 6.34 2.06
N GLN A 170 18.78 7.06 1.98
CA GLN A 170 18.73 8.50 2.16
C GLN A 170 18.73 8.74 3.66
N SER A 171 19.83 9.31 4.17
CA SER A 171 19.85 9.80 5.54
C SER A 171 18.70 10.78 5.69
N VAL A 172 17.89 10.59 6.73
CA VAL A 172 16.96 11.61 7.18
C VAL A 172 17.84 12.77 7.65
N ALA A 173 18.21 13.66 6.73
CA ALA A 173 18.61 14.99 7.14
C ALA A 173 17.45 15.48 8.02
N PRO A 174 17.70 15.95 9.26
CA PRO A 174 16.66 16.65 10.00
C PRO A 174 16.10 17.66 9.02
N SER A 175 14.79 17.56 8.75
CA SER A 175 14.11 18.30 7.70
C SER A 175 14.68 19.71 7.66
N ARG A 176 15.51 20.00 6.64
CA ARG A 176 15.87 21.39 6.37
C ARG A 176 14.55 22.01 6.01
N GLU A 177 14.01 22.77 6.94
CA GLU A 177 12.92 23.69 6.69
C GLU A 177 13.24 24.34 5.35
N GLY A 178 12.44 24.03 4.32
CA GLY A 178 12.46 24.82 3.10
C GLY A 178 12.27 26.29 3.49
N PRO A 179 12.63 27.26 2.61
CA PRO A 179 12.45 28.68 2.92
C PRO A 179 11.07 28.83 3.53
N THR A 180 11.05 29.20 4.82
CA THR A 180 9.88 29.00 5.68
C THR A 180 8.69 29.49 4.89
N ALA A 181 7.83 28.56 4.46
CA ALA A 181 6.45 28.92 4.18
C ALA A 181 6.08 29.58 5.48
N ARG A 182 6.04 30.94 5.48
CA ARG A 182 6.00 31.79 6.67
C ARG A 182 5.22 30.98 7.66
N SER A 183 5.89 30.43 8.69
CA SER A 183 5.18 29.58 9.63
C SER A 183 4.11 30.53 10.11
N ALA A 184 2.87 30.29 9.66
CA ALA A 184 1.76 30.98 10.25
C ALA A 184 2.00 30.68 11.72
N PRO A 185 2.23 31.71 12.56
CA PRO A 185 2.53 31.48 13.96
C PRO A 185 1.52 30.44 14.38
N GLU A 186 1.99 29.32 14.92
CA GLU A 186 1.12 28.23 15.36
C GLU A 186 0.05 28.95 16.16
N LEU A 187 -1.12 29.16 15.53
CA LEU A 187 -2.24 29.73 16.23
C LEU A 187 -2.35 28.70 17.31
N SER A 188 -2.14 29.10 18.56
CA SER A 188 -2.55 28.24 19.64
C SER A 188 -4.03 28.08 19.36
N LEU A 189 -4.39 26.99 18.68
CA LEU A 189 -5.75 26.72 18.21
C LEU A 189 -6.67 26.80 19.44
N GLU A 190 -6.09 26.42 20.58
CA GLU A 190 -6.53 26.58 21.97
C GLU A 190 -6.98 28.00 22.35
N ASN A 191 -6.34 29.07 21.87
CA ASN A 191 -6.73 30.47 22.15
C ASN A 191 -7.56 31.11 21.04
N ALA A 192 -7.51 30.58 19.81
CA ALA A 192 -8.15 31.16 18.63
C ALA A 192 -9.54 30.58 18.35
N ILE A 193 -9.79 29.32 18.74
CA ILE A 193 -11.04 28.60 18.51
C ILE A 193 -11.87 28.68 19.79
N ARG A 194 -12.99 29.43 19.74
CA ARG A 194 -13.91 29.58 20.88
C ARG A 194 -14.95 28.45 20.95
N ASP A 195 -15.37 27.96 19.80
CA ASP A 195 -16.39 26.92 19.66
C ASP A 195 -15.74 25.60 19.22
N PRO A 196 -16.23 24.44 19.69
CA PRO A 196 -15.62 23.17 19.34
C PRO A 196 -15.61 22.95 17.82
N LEU A 197 -14.43 22.67 17.27
CA LEU A 197 -14.28 22.25 15.88
C LEU A 197 -14.15 20.73 15.84
N TYR A 198 -14.97 20.09 15.01
CA TYR A 198 -14.85 18.67 14.70
C TYR A 198 -14.14 18.54 13.37
N VAL A 199 -13.15 17.65 13.30
CA VAL A 199 -12.36 17.44 12.10
C VAL A 199 -12.34 15.95 11.79
N ALA A 200 -12.97 15.56 10.68
CA ALA A 200 -12.79 14.22 10.13
C ALA A 200 -11.33 14.00 9.73
N VAL A 201 -10.66 13.02 10.35
CA VAL A 201 -9.27 12.72 10.00
C VAL A 201 -9.29 11.63 8.93
N GLN A 202 -8.98 12.02 7.70
CA GLN A 202 -9.02 11.12 6.54
C GLN A 202 -8.24 9.82 6.79
N ASN A 203 -8.83 8.70 6.38
CA ASN A 203 -8.27 7.34 6.48
C ASN A 203 -7.96 6.81 7.89
N SER A 204 -8.30 7.54 8.95
CA SER A 204 -7.96 7.15 10.33
C SER A 204 -9.08 6.41 11.06
N GLY A 205 -10.32 6.51 10.59
CA GLY A 205 -11.48 5.99 11.32
C GLY A 205 -11.93 6.87 12.49
N ILE A 206 -11.36 8.07 12.65
CA ILE A 206 -11.61 8.97 13.77
C ILE A 206 -12.07 10.36 13.34
N VAL A 207 -12.78 11.02 14.25
CA VAL A 207 -12.99 12.46 14.27
C VAL A 207 -12.12 13.05 15.39
N ARG A 208 -11.57 14.24 15.19
CA ARG A 208 -10.83 14.97 16.22
C ARG A 208 -11.61 16.20 16.67
N ALA A 209 -11.87 16.29 17.97
CA ALA A 209 -12.46 17.49 18.58
C ALA A 209 -11.34 18.46 18.99
N LEU A 210 -11.50 19.74 18.67
CA LEU A 210 -10.58 20.82 19.04
C LEU A 210 -11.32 21.85 19.91
N PRO A 211 -10.66 22.47 20.91
CA PRO A 211 -9.22 22.38 21.19
C PRO A 211 -8.80 21.18 22.05
N SER A 212 -9.73 20.37 22.56
CA SER A 212 -9.42 19.26 23.48
C SER A 212 -8.48 18.19 22.91
N LYS A 213 -8.35 18.13 21.57
CA LYS A 213 -7.60 17.13 20.80
C LYS A 213 -8.09 15.69 21.02
N GLN A 214 -9.28 15.52 21.61
CA GLN A 214 -9.87 14.21 21.84
C GLN A 214 -10.13 13.53 20.51
N ALA A 215 -9.73 12.26 20.40
CA ALA A 215 -10.03 11.40 19.27
C ALA A 215 -11.31 10.63 19.53
N TRP A 216 -12.27 10.72 18.62
CA TRP A 216 -13.53 10.01 18.64
C TRP A 216 -13.53 8.93 17.56
N PRO A 217 -13.29 7.65 17.94
CA PRO A 217 -13.24 6.54 17.00
C PRO A 217 -14.64 6.07 16.58
N GLY A 218 -14.71 5.10 15.66
CA GLY A 218 -15.96 4.45 15.27
C GLY A 218 -16.56 4.96 13.96
N VAL A 219 -15.85 5.81 13.23
CA VAL A 219 -16.29 6.39 11.95
C VAL A 219 -15.40 5.87 10.82
N ALA A 220 -15.66 4.65 10.36
CA ALA A 220 -14.80 3.97 9.39
C ALA A 220 -14.67 4.80 8.08
N GLY A 221 -13.46 5.31 7.83
CA GLY A 221 -13.20 6.17 6.68
C GLY A 221 -13.81 7.58 6.78
N ALA A 222 -13.86 8.18 7.97
CA ALA A 222 -14.28 9.56 8.20
C ALA A 222 -13.70 10.52 7.13
N HIS A 223 -14.58 11.26 6.44
CA HIS A 223 -14.21 12.07 5.27
C HIS A 223 -14.84 13.48 5.27
N TYR A 224 -16.16 13.58 5.42
CA TYR A 224 -16.88 14.86 5.57
C TYR A 224 -17.67 14.88 6.87
N ASP A 225 -17.86 16.06 7.42
CA ASP A 225 -18.68 16.34 8.60
C ASP A 225 -19.78 17.37 8.32
N ALA A 226 -20.86 17.25 9.10
CA ALA A 226 -21.93 18.24 9.19
C ALA A 226 -22.43 18.28 10.63
N LEU A 227 -22.88 19.44 11.09
CA LEU A 227 -23.40 19.64 12.44
C LEU A 227 -24.92 19.85 12.38
N SER A 228 -25.66 19.31 13.34
CA SER A 228 -27.07 19.64 13.50
C SER A 228 -27.26 21.12 13.85
N PRO A 229 -28.44 21.71 13.57
CA PRO A 229 -28.69 23.12 13.85
C PRO A 229 -28.52 23.53 15.33
N ASP A 230 -28.77 22.61 16.26
CA ASP A 230 -28.61 22.79 17.70
C ASP A 230 -27.21 22.43 18.21
N GLY A 231 -26.31 21.97 17.32
CA GLY A 231 -24.96 21.57 17.68
C GLY A 231 -24.84 20.25 18.43
N SER A 232 -25.95 19.54 18.72
CA SER A 232 -25.94 18.34 19.55
C SER A 232 -25.49 17.07 18.82
N ARG A 233 -25.48 17.10 17.48
CA ARG A 233 -25.14 15.94 16.65
C ARG A 233 -24.14 16.30 15.56
N LEU A 234 -23.13 15.44 15.42
CA LEU A 234 -22.19 15.48 14.32
C LEU A 234 -22.49 14.32 13.37
N MET A 235 -22.81 14.63 12.11
CA MET A 235 -22.94 13.64 11.05
C MET A 235 -21.62 13.52 10.31
N VAL A 236 -21.08 12.32 10.16
CA VAL A 236 -19.80 12.09 9.50
C VAL A 236 -19.92 11.02 8.44
N SER A 237 -19.54 11.32 7.21
CA SER A 237 -19.57 10.36 6.11
C SER A 237 -18.37 9.41 6.19
N GLY A 238 -18.62 8.10 6.13
CA GLY A 238 -17.60 7.08 6.00
C GLY A 238 -17.36 6.73 4.54
N PHE A 239 -16.27 7.23 3.96
CA PHE A 239 -15.88 6.91 2.58
C PHE A 239 -15.72 5.40 2.34
N LYS A 240 -15.26 4.66 3.36
CA LYS A 240 -15.04 3.21 3.26
C LYS A 240 -16.32 2.38 3.31
N THR A 241 -17.36 2.88 3.97
CA THR A 241 -18.59 2.12 4.21
C THR A 241 -19.78 2.62 3.40
N GLY A 242 -19.73 3.85 2.90
CA GLY A 242 -20.90 4.52 2.31
C GLY A 242 -21.92 4.98 3.36
N ASN A 243 -21.66 4.79 4.66
CA ASN A 243 -22.59 5.16 5.71
C ASN A 243 -22.35 6.60 6.20
N VAL A 244 -23.39 7.21 6.76
CA VAL A 244 -23.30 8.39 7.63
C VAL A 244 -23.38 7.94 9.09
N TYR A 245 -22.38 8.31 9.88
CA TYR A 245 -22.34 8.09 11.33
C TYR A 245 -22.86 9.33 12.04
N VAL A 246 -23.75 9.16 13.02
CA VAL A 246 -24.26 10.24 13.86
C VAL A 246 -23.60 10.13 15.23
N LEU A 247 -22.85 11.14 15.64
CA LEU A 247 -22.16 11.21 16.92
C LEU A 247 -22.83 12.22 17.83
N ASP A 248 -22.88 11.92 19.12
CA ASP A 248 -23.23 12.88 20.17
C ASP A 248 -22.04 13.81 20.41
N THR A 249 -22.23 15.12 20.28
CA THR A 249 -21.14 16.09 20.41
C THR A 249 -20.66 16.32 21.84
N ALA A 250 -21.42 15.86 22.85
CA ALA A 250 -21.04 15.97 24.25
C ALA A 250 -19.93 14.98 24.65
N ASN A 251 -19.90 13.80 24.01
CA ASN A 251 -18.99 12.71 24.40
C ASN A 251 -18.27 12.03 23.22
N GLY A 252 -18.73 12.22 21.98
CA GLY A 252 -18.19 11.59 20.78
C GLY A 252 -18.74 10.20 20.48
N ASP A 253 -19.77 9.74 21.19
CA ASP A 253 -20.34 8.40 21.02
C ASP A 253 -21.12 8.31 19.71
N VAL A 254 -20.91 7.22 18.96
CA VAL A 254 -21.69 6.91 17.76
C VAL A 254 -23.10 6.49 18.18
N MET A 255 -24.06 7.38 17.98
CA MET A 255 -25.48 7.17 18.27
C MET A 255 -26.18 6.30 17.22
N ALA A 256 -25.77 6.44 15.96
CA ALA A 256 -26.35 5.72 14.84
C ALA A 256 -25.38 5.60 13.65
N SER A 257 -25.63 4.60 12.79
CA SER A 257 -25.03 4.49 11.46
C SER A 257 -26.16 4.28 10.45
N VAL A 258 -26.22 5.16 9.44
CA VAL A 258 -27.27 5.18 8.43
C VAL A 258 -26.63 4.93 7.07
N ALA A 259 -27.11 3.91 6.35
CA ALA A 259 -26.70 3.71 4.96
C ALA A 259 -27.39 4.76 4.07
N ILE A 260 -26.62 5.37 3.16
CA ILE A 260 -27.11 6.34 2.17
C ILE A 260 -26.80 5.88 0.75
#